data_AF-A0A3C1KP52-F1
#
_entry.id   AF-A0A3C1KP52-F1
#
_cell.length_a   1.000
_cell.length_b   1.000
_cell.length_c   1.000
_cell.angle_alpha   90.00
_cell.angle_beta   90.00
_cell.angle_gamma   90.00
#
_symmetry.space_group_name_H-M   'P 1'
#
loop_
_entity.id
_entity.type
_entity.pdbx_description
1 polymer ?
#
loop_
_entity_poly.entity_id
_entity_poly.type
_entity_poly.pdbx_seq_one_letter_code
_entity_poly.pdbx_strand_id
1 'polypeptide(L)'
;KPVHWCLDCGSALAEAEVEYQDKRSTAVDVAFVALDPASIAQACGSDYSGEIAVPIWTTTPWTLPANMAVCLHPNLDYVLLAGNGRALVVAEELAATVAARYGLDGVTVLGRCKGQALEHQRLQHCYQSRDVPV
;
A
#
# COMPACT_ATOMS: atom_id res chain seq x y z
N LYS A 1 -19.62 13.30 2.12
CA LYS A 1 -19.67 12.39 3.28
C LYS A 1 -20.09 11.02 2.78
N PRO A 2 -19.30 9.94 2.99
CA PRO A 2 -19.72 8.59 2.63
C PRO A 2 -20.94 8.16 3.45
N VAL A 3 -21.83 7.35 2.85
CA VAL A 3 -23.04 6.79 3.49
C VAL A 3 -23.15 5.31 3.15
N HIS A 4 -23.77 4.52 4.03
CA HIS A 4 -24.18 3.17 3.67
C HIS A 4 -25.31 3.25 2.65
N TRP A 5 -25.18 2.54 1.54
CA TRP A 5 -26.14 2.56 0.45
C TRP A 5 -26.58 1.13 0.12
N CYS A 6 -27.88 0.88 0.16
CA CYS A 6 -28.44 -0.38 -0.29
C CYS A 6 -28.73 -0.32 -1.79
N LEU A 7 -28.09 -1.20 -2.56
CA LEU A 7 -28.32 -1.28 -4.01
C LEU A 7 -29.73 -1.83 -4.32
N ASP A 8 -30.28 -2.67 -3.45
CA ASP A 8 -31.61 -3.27 -3.64
C ASP A 8 -32.74 -2.29 -3.30
N CYS A 9 -32.59 -1.50 -2.23
CA CYS A 9 -33.59 -0.51 -1.82
C CYS A 9 -33.45 0.82 -2.57
N GLY A 10 -32.28 1.11 -3.12
CA GLY A 10 -31.99 2.40 -3.76
C GLY A 10 -31.99 3.58 -2.79
N SER A 11 -31.63 3.34 -1.53
CA SER A 11 -31.63 4.34 -0.46
C SER A 11 -30.39 4.26 0.42
N ALA A 12 -30.12 5.35 1.11
CA ALA A 12 -29.18 5.34 2.22
C ALA A 12 -29.76 4.52 3.39
N LEU A 13 -28.89 3.77 4.07
CA LEU A 13 -29.23 3.03 5.28
C LEU A 13 -28.75 3.79 6.52
N ALA A 14 -29.57 3.80 7.56
CA ALA A 14 -29.14 4.16 8.90
C ALA A 14 -28.31 3.02 9.51
N GLU A 15 -27.46 3.32 10.50
CA GLU A 15 -26.63 2.31 11.17
C GLU A 15 -27.46 1.21 11.84
N ALA A 16 -28.66 1.55 12.34
CA ALA A 16 -29.60 0.59 12.93
C ALA A 16 -30.21 -0.40 11.92
N GLU A 17 -30.08 -0.14 10.62
CA GLU A 17 -30.57 -1.01 9.53
C GLU A 17 -29.45 -1.91 8.98
N VAL A 18 -28.22 -1.80 9.49
CA VAL A 18 -27.07 -2.58 9.03
C VAL A 18 -26.94 -3.86 9.84
N GLU A 19 -27.06 -5.00 9.16
CA GLU A 19 -26.78 -6.32 9.73
C GLU A 19 -25.45 -6.86 9.21
N TYR A 20 -24.67 -7.50 10.10
CA TYR A 20 -23.41 -8.13 9.74
C TYR A 20 -23.61 -9.60 9.41
N GLN A 21 -23.05 -10.04 8.30
CA GLN A 21 -23.05 -11.43 7.86
C GLN A 21 -21.68 -11.81 7.31
N ASP A 22 -21.35 -13.09 7.41
CA ASP A 22 -20.13 -13.61 6.81
C ASP A 22 -20.20 -13.54 5.30
N LYS A 23 -19.15 -12.99 4.70
CA LYS A 23 -19.00 -12.89 3.26
C LYS A 23 -17.58 -13.24 2.86
N ARG A 24 -17.45 -14.02 1.80
CA ARG A 24 -16.17 -14.23 1.13
C ARG A 24 -15.86 -13.02 0.23
N SER A 25 -14.74 -12.36 0.51
CA SER A 25 -14.24 -11.23 -0.27
C SER A 25 -12.95 -11.60 -1.00
N THR A 26 -12.77 -11.07 -2.20
CA THR A 26 -11.49 -11.16 -2.91
C THR A 26 -10.54 -10.12 -2.34
N ALA A 27 -9.33 -10.56 -1.96
CA ALA A 27 -8.26 -9.66 -1.55
C ALA A 27 -7.16 -9.64 -2.62
N VAL A 28 -6.52 -8.48 -2.78
CA VAL A 28 -5.41 -8.28 -3.71
C VAL A 28 -4.32 -7.44 -3.05
N ASP A 29 -3.07 -7.71 -3.43
CA ASP A 29 -1.93 -6.86 -3.17
C ASP A 29 -1.52 -6.19 -4.50
N VAL A 30 -1.35 -4.87 -4.50
CA VAL A 30 -0.96 -4.09 -5.69
C VAL A 30 0.23 -3.20 -5.39
N ALA A 31 1.17 -3.11 -6.33
CA ALA A 31 2.38 -2.31 -6.19
C ALA A 31 2.19 -0.92 -6.79
N PHE A 32 2.39 0.12 -5.99
CA PHE A 32 2.50 1.51 -6.45
C PHE A 32 3.97 1.86 -6.62
N VAL A 33 4.41 2.00 -7.88
CA VAL A 33 5.83 2.21 -8.20
C VAL A 33 6.22 3.66 -7.91
N ALA A 34 7.36 3.87 -7.27
CA ALA A 34 7.88 5.21 -7.00
C ALA A 34 8.30 5.90 -8.30
N LEU A 35 7.89 7.16 -8.49
CA LEU A 35 8.35 7.97 -9.61
C LEU A 35 9.78 8.46 -9.40
N ASP A 36 10.18 8.68 -8.14
CA ASP A 36 11.54 8.99 -7.74
C ASP A 36 12.06 7.95 -6.72
N PRO A 37 12.52 6.78 -7.19
CA PRO A 37 13.03 5.75 -6.30
C PRO A 37 14.30 6.20 -5.55
N ALA A 38 15.10 7.11 -6.11
CA ALA A 38 16.32 7.58 -5.46
C ALA A 38 16.01 8.39 -4.20
N SER A 39 14.98 9.24 -4.24
CA SER A 39 14.50 10.00 -3.08
C SER A 39 14.05 9.07 -1.94
N ILE A 40 13.29 8.01 -2.25
CA ILE A 40 12.88 7.01 -1.25
C ILE A 40 14.09 6.24 -0.70
N ALA A 41 15.01 5.81 -1.57
CA ALA A 41 16.24 5.13 -1.15
C ALA A 41 17.04 5.98 -0.15
N GLN A 42 17.25 7.26 -0.47
CA GLN A 42 17.93 8.23 0.39
C GLN A 42 17.20 8.45 1.72
N ALA A 43 15.87 8.60 1.69
CA ALA A 43 15.06 8.75 2.89
C ALA A 43 15.20 7.55 3.85
N CYS A 44 15.46 6.37 3.30
CA CYS A 44 15.68 5.14 4.06
C CYS A 44 17.16 4.76 4.23
N GLY A 45 18.09 5.68 3.94
CA GLY A 45 19.53 5.48 4.12
C GLY A 45 20.13 4.37 3.26
N SER A 46 19.54 4.10 2.10
CA SER A 46 19.94 3.05 1.16
C SER A 46 20.60 3.62 -0.08
N ASP A 47 21.55 2.88 -0.66
CA ASP A 47 22.20 3.15 -1.95
C ASP A 47 21.55 2.38 -3.11
N TYR A 48 20.41 1.72 -2.85
CA TYR A 48 19.68 0.95 -3.86
C TYR A 48 19.21 1.83 -5.02
N SER A 49 19.48 1.39 -6.24
CA SER A 49 19.27 2.16 -7.48
C SER A 49 18.22 1.55 -8.42
N GLY A 50 17.57 0.45 -8.02
CA GLY A 50 16.52 -0.19 -8.83
C GLY A 50 15.13 0.38 -8.59
N GLU A 51 14.12 -0.29 -9.13
CA GLU A 51 12.72 0.09 -8.91
C GLU A 51 12.34 -0.09 -7.43
N ILE A 52 11.65 0.91 -6.87
CA ILE A 52 11.05 0.85 -5.54
C ILE A 52 9.53 0.93 -5.69
N ALA A 53 8.79 0.11 -4.95
CA ALA A 53 7.34 0.16 -4.93
C ALA A 53 6.79 0.09 -3.49
N VAL A 54 5.61 0.68 -3.30
CA VAL A 54 4.83 0.60 -2.06
C VAL A 54 3.66 -0.35 -2.30
N PRO A 55 3.68 -1.59 -1.76
CA PRO A 55 2.57 -2.50 -1.88
C PRO A 55 1.40 -2.07 -0.97
N ILE A 56 0.18 -2.16 -1.49
CA ILE A 56 -1.06 -1.98 -0.72
C ILE A 56 -1.90 -3.23 -0.83
N TRP A 57 -2.47 -3.65 0.29
CA TRP A 57 -3.43 -4.74 0.38
C TRP A 57 -4.85 -4.20 0.52
N THR A 58 -5.81 -4.77 -0.22
CA THR A 58 -7.23 -4.42 -0.08
C THR A 58 -8.15 -5.60 -0.34
N THR A 59 -9.25 -5.68 0.42
CA THR A 59 -10.39 -6.60 0.21
C THR A 59 -11.48 -6.00 -0.67
N THR A 60 -11.30 -4.77 -1.14
CA THR A 60 -12.23 -4.08 -2.04
C THR A 60 -11.51 -3.62 -3.32
N PRO A 61 -11.11 -4.54 -4.22
CA PRO A 61 -10.36 -4.16 -5.43
C PRO A 61 -11.07 -3.11 -6.30
N TRP A 62 -12.40 -3.08 -6.26
CA TRP A 62 -13.23 -2.11 -6.98
C TRP A 62 -13.01 -0.65 -6.52
N THR A 63 -12.39 -0.40 -5.36
CA THR A 63 -12.05 0.95 -4.89
C THR A 63 -10.72 1.45 -5.46
N LEU A 64 -9.88 0.56 -6.02
CA LEU A 64 -8.54 0.92 -6.52
C LEU A 64 -8.56 1.97 -7.63
N PRO A 65 -9.48 1.97 -8.62
CA PRO A 65 -9.53 3.04 -9.62
C PRO A 65 -9.72 4.44 -9.03
N ALA A 66 -10.36 4.55 -7.87
CA ALA A 66 -10.58 5.82 -7.19
C ALA A 66 -9.52 6.13 -6.11
N ASN A 67 -8.45 5.34 -5.99
CA ASN A 67 -7.39 5.60 -5.02
C ASN A 67 -6.72 6.95 -5.32
N MET A 68 -6.57 7.80 -4.31
CA MET A 68 -6.01 9.15 -4.46
C MET A 68 -4.67 9.34 -3.74
N ALA A 69 -4.29 8.42 -2.86
CA ALA A 69 -3.09 8.49 -2.04
C ALA A 69 -2.75 7.12 -1.43
N VAL A 70 -1.50 6.98 -0.98
CA VAL A 70 -1.00 5.82 -0.25
C VAL A 70 -0.60 6.23 1.16
N CYS A 71 -1.46 6.01 2.14
CA CYS A 71 -1.22 6.53 3.48
C CYS A 71 -0.27 5.62 4.29
N LEU A 72 0.75 6.24 4.89
CA LEU A 72 1.67 5.61 5.84
C LEU A 72 1.51 6.24 7.22
N HIS A 73 1.73 5.46 8.27
CA HIS A 73 1.69 6.00 9.63
C HIS A 73 3.03 6.69 9.94
N PRO A 74 3.07 7.98 10.33
CA PRO A 74 4.30 8.75 10.38
C PRO A 74 5.34 8.22 11.38
N ASN A 75 4.88 7.64 12.49
CA ASN A 75 5.75 7.17 13.58
C ASN A 75 6.20 5.71 13.45
N LEU A 76 5.61 4.93 12.54
CA LEU A 76 6.01 3.53 12.35
C LEU A 76 7.32 3.45 11.58
N ASP A 77 8.06 2.38 11.82
CA ASP A 77 9.28 2.04 11.10
C ASP A 77 8.94 1.25 9.83
N TYR A 78 9.59 1.63 8.74
CA TYR A 78 9.46 1.03 7.43
C TYR A 78 10.84 0.54 6.96
N VAL A 79 10.83 -0.55 6.20
CA VAL A 79 12.02 -1.15 5.59
C VAL A 79 11.90 -1.13 4.07
N LEU A 80 13.03 -0.97 3.39
CA LEU A 80 13.18 -1.35 1.99
C LEU A 80 13.51 -2.84 1.93
N LEU A 81 12.50 -3.65 1.63
CA LEU A 81 12.63 -5.10 1.51
C LEU A 81 13.00 -5.47 0.07
N ALA A 82 14.15 -6.12 -0.14
CA ALA A 82 14.50 -6.62 -1.47
C ALA A 82 13.56 -7.78 -1.89
N GLY A 83 13.04 -7.75 -3.11
CA GLY A 83 12.19 -8.83 -3.62
C GLY A 83 12.01 -8.80 -5.13
N ASN A 84 12.16 -9.94 -5.79
CA ASN A 84 11.84 -10.17 -7.21
C ASN A 84 12.35 -9.06 -8.17
N GLY A 85 13.61 -8.63 -7.99
CA GLY A 85 14.24 -7.61 -8.85
C GLY A 85 13.83 -6.16 -8.58
N ARG A 86 13.08 -5.90 -7.49
CA ARG A 86 12.75 -4.55 -7.00
C ARG A 86 12.94 -4.46 -5.48
N ALA A 87 12.74 -3.28 -4.91
CA ALA A 87 12.60 -3.10 -3.47
C ALA A 87 11.16 -2.69 -3.10
N LEU A 88 10.68 -3.14 -1.95
CA LEU A 88 9.34 -2.90 -1.44
C LEU A 88 9.41 -2.10 -0.15
N VAL A 89 8.69 -0.99 -0.07
CA VAL A 89 8.51 -0.24 1.18
C VAL A 89 7.42 -0.90 2.00
N VAL A 90 7.77 -1.53 3.12
CA VAL A 90 6.80 -2.18 4.01
C VAL A 90 7.05 -1.83 5.46
N ALA A 91 6.00 -1.83 6.28
CA ALA A 91 6.16 -1.68 7.72
C ALA A 91 7.07 -2.80 8.25
N GLU A 92 8.03 -2.46 9.11
CA GLU A 92 9.07 -3.39 9.57
C GLU A 92 8.47 -4.64 10.23
N GLU A 93 7.43 -4.46 11.04
CA GLU A 93 6.70 -5.56 11.70
C GLU A 93 6.03 -6.52 10.71
N LEU A 94 5.73 -6.08 9.48
CA LEU A 94 5.10 -6.89 8.45
C LEU A 94 6.10 -7.53 7.48
N ALA A 95 7.40 -7.21 7.57
CA ALA A 95 8.40 -7.61 6.57
C ALA A 95 8.46 -9.14 6.38
N ALA A 96 8.45 -9.92 7.46
CA ALA A 96 8.45 -11.38 7.40
C ALA A 96 7.15 -11.95 6.77
N THR A 97 6.01 -11.40 7.17
CA THR A 97 4.70 -11.79 6.62
C THR A 97 4.61 -11.48 5.13
N VAL A 98 5.10 -10.32 4.71
CA VAL A 98 5.15 -9.92 3.30
C VAL A 98 6.10 -10.81 2.50
N ALA A 99 7.31 -11.06 3.02
CA ALA A 99 8.28 -11.93 2.36
C ALA A 99 7.69 -13.34 2.11
N ALA A 100 7.06 -13.93 3.13
CA ALA A 100 6.39 -15.22 3.00
C ALA A 100 5.22 -15.16 2.00
N ARG A 101 4.36 -14.13 2.08
CA ARG A 101 3.20 -13.95 1.18
C ARG A 101 3.62 -13.84 -0.29
N TYR A 102 4.71 -13.14 -0.57
CA TYR A 102 5.21 -12.91 -1.93
C TYR A 102 6.23 -13.95 -2.40
N GLY A 103 6.48 -14.99 -1.60
CA GLY A 103 7.39 -16.07 -1.95
C GLY A 103 8.85 -15.62 -2.08
N LEU A 104 9.28 -14.64 -1.28
CA LEU A 104 10.67 -14.20 -1.24
C LEU A 104 11.50 -15.19 -0.42
N ASP A 105 12.75 -15.42 -0.84
CA ASP A 105 13.66 -16.38 -0.19
C ASP A 105 14.05 -16.00 1.25
N GLY A 106 13.75 -14.76 1.68
CA GLY A 106 13.99 -14.29 3.04
C GLY A 106 13.69 -12.80 3.20
N VAL A 107 14.05 -12.27 4.37
CA VAL A 107 13.93 -10.85 4.70
C VAL A 107 15.29 -10.18 4.52
N THR A 108 15.51 -9.59 3.34
CA THR A 108 16.72 -8.80 3.05
C THR A 108 16.37 -7.32 3.09
N VAL A 109 16.80 -6.63 4.15
CA VAL A 109 16.55 -5.20 4.36
C VAL A 109 17.68 -4.38 3.75
N LEU A 110 17.32 -3.51 2.80
CA LEU A 110 18.24 -2.61 2.09
C LEU A 110 18.35 -1.22 2.76
N GLY A 111 17.40 -0.86 3.62
CA GLY A 111 17.32 0.44 4.27
C GLY A 111 16.14 0.52 5.25
N ARG A 112 16.16 1.53 6.12
CA ARG A 112 15.14 1.79 7.15
C ARG A 112 14.82 3.27 7.26
N CYS A 113 13.55 3.59 7.47
CA CYS A 113 13.04 4.95 7.57
C CYS A 113 11.80 4.99 8.47
N LYS A 114 11.50 6.18 9.01
CA LYS A 114 10.18 6.46 9.59
C LYS A 114 9.18 6.77 8.48
N GLY A 115 7.91 6.46 8.70
CA GLY A 115 6.84 6.79 7.74
C GLY A 115 6.80 8.26 7.37
N GLN A 116 7.12 9.16 8.31
CA GLN A 116 7.21 10.61 8.06
C GLN A 116 8.24 10.99 7.00
N ALA A 117 9.34 10.23 6.86
CA ALA A 117 10.37 10.52 5.85
C ALA A 117 9.90 10.26 4.41
N LEU A 118 8.76 9.57 4.25
CA LEU A 118 8.16 9.23 2.98
C LEU A 118 6.97 10.13 2.60
N GLU A 119 6.66 11.14 3.43
CA GLU A 119 5.61 12.10 3.16
C GLU A 119 5.85 12.82 1.81
N HIS A 120 4.78 13.01 1.04
CA HIS A 120 4.79 13.67 -0.28
C HIS A 120 5.57 12.96 -1.39
N GLN A 121 6.09 11.76 -1.16
CA GLN A 121 6.67 10.94 -2.22
C GLN A 121 5.61 10.63 -3.29
N ARG A 122 6.00 10.68 -4.56
CA ARG A 122 5.08 10.51 -5.69
C ARG A 122 5.16 9.09 -6.23
N LEU A 123 4.01 8.44 -6.35
CA LEU A 123 3.88 7.06 -6.82
C LEU A 123 3.02 7.01 -8.08
N GLN A 124 3.37 6.13 -9.01
CA GLN A 124 2.53 5.78 -10.15
C GLN A 124 1.31 5.01 -9.67
N HIS A 125 0.11 5.48 -10.03
CA HIS A 125 -1.13 4.78 -9.73
C HIS A 125 -1.15 3.40 -10.43
N CYS A 126 -1.48 2.34 -9.69
CA CYS A 126 -1.36 0.95 -10.16
C CYS A 126 -2.20 0.59 -11.40
N TYR A 127 -3.28 1.34 -11.69
CA TYR A 127 -4.15 1.11 -12.85
C TYR A 127 -4.31 2.27 -13.84
N GLN A 128 -3.94 3.49 -13.46
CA GLN A 128 -4.25 4.69 -14.24
C GLN A 128 -2.96 5.41 -14.56
N SER A 129 -2.90 6.06 -15.72
CA SER A 129 -1.77 6.90 -16.14
C SER A 129 -1.77 8.25 -15.41
N ARG A 130 -1.76 8.21 -14.08
CA ARG A 130 -1.61 9.35 -13.19
C ARG A 130 -0.79 8.96 -11.98
N ASP A 131 -0.29 9.94 -11.26
CA ASP A 131 0.40 9.73 -10.01
C ASP A 131 -0.52 9.98 -8.80
N VAL A 132 -0.09 9.50 -7.63
CA VAL A 132 -0.69 9.74 -6.33
C VAL A 132 0.41 10.01 -5.29
N PRO A 133 0.16 10.88 -4.30
CA PRO A 133 1.09 11.08 -3.19
C PRO A 133 1.03 9.92 -2.19
N VAL A 134 2.11 9.78 -1.43
CA VAL A 134 2.12 9.18 -0.09
C VAL A 134 1.54 10.18 0.91
#